data_AF-A0A1B6EYK6-F1
#
_entry.id   AF-A0A1B6EYK6-F1
#
_cell.length_a   1.000
_cell.length_b   1.000
_cell.length_c   1.000
_cell.angle_alpha   90.00
_cell.angle_beta   90.00
_cell.angle_gamma   90.00
#
_symmetry.space_group_name_H-M   'P 1'
#
loop_
_entity.id
_entity.type
_entity.pdbx_description
1 polymer ?
#
loop_
_entity_poly.entity_id
_entity_poly.type
_entity_poly.pdbx_seq_one_letter_code
_entity_poly.pdbx_strand_id
1 'polypeptide(L)'
;PGFFIDKMIELAGHKPILGKIYQRMYNLTEHTGYYSRRNWEFKNDNVMNLWQDLTPEDKKLFHFDLRDVDIKEHLLVGKLGIRYYYLKEEMENIPAAIKKNT
;
A
#
# COMPACT_ATOMS: atom_id res chain seq x y z
N PRO A 1 -22.24 -13.02 -12.86
CA PRO A 1 -21.73 -14.01 -11.87
C PRO A 1 -22.02 -13.64 -10.41
N GLY A 2 -21.52 -12.51 -9.90
CA GLY A 2 -21.69 -12.10 -8.49
C GLY A 2 -23.13 -11.93 -8.01
N PHE A 3 -24.02 -11.40 -8.85
CA PHE A 3 -25.45 -11.26 -8.54
C PHE A 3 -26.16 -12.60 -8.32
N PHE A 4 -25.80 -13.63 -9.10
CA PHE A 4 -26.36 -14.98 -8.94
C PHE A 4 -25.91 -15.64 -7.64
N ILE A 5 -24.65 -15.42 -7.24
CA ILE A 5 -24.12 -15.94 -5.98
C ILE A 5 -24.75 -15.20 -4.79
N ASP A 6 -24.90 -13.88 -4.88
CA ASP A 6 -25.60 -13.11 -3.85
C ASP A 6 -27.07 -13.56 -3.71
N LYS A 7 -27.76 -13.85 -4.82
CA LYS A 7 -29.11 -14.45 -4.80
C LYS A 7 -29.13 -15.81 -4.11
N MET A 8 -28.14 -16.68 -4.35
CA MET A 8 -28.04 -17.99 -3.66
C MET A 8 -27.75 -17.83 -2.17
N ILE A 9 -26.89 -16.88 -1.79
CA ILE A 9 -26.57 -16.54 -0.39
C ILE A 9 -27.80 -16.01 0.34
N GLU A 10 -28.57 -15.13 -0.30
CA GLU A 10 -29.82 -14.59 0.21
C GLU A 10 -30.89 -15.68 0.39
N LEU A 11 -31.03 -16.58 -0.60
CA LEU A 11 -31.92 -17.75 -0.51
C LEU A 11 -31.48 -18.73 0.59
N ALA A 12 -30.18 -18.82 0.89
CA ALA A 12 -29.62 -19.58 2.00
C ALA A 12 -29.74 -18.86 3.36
N GLY A 13 -30.40 -17.70 3.42
CA GLY A 13 -30.63 -16.94 4.67
C GLY A 13 -29.42 -16.12 5.13
N HIS A 14 -28.39 -16.00 4.31
CA HIS A 14 -27.18 -15.24 4.60
C HIS A 14 -27.19 -13.88 3.91
N LYS A 15 -26.36 -12.95 4.39
CA LYS A 15 -26.31 -11.58 3.86
C LYS A 15 -25.45 -11.51 2.59
N PRO A 16 -26.01 -11.14 1.42
CA PRO A 16 -25.23 -10.94 0.20
C PRO A 16 -24.30 -9.72 0.32
N ILE A 17 -23.06 -9.86 -0.16
CA ILE A 17 -22.04 -8.79 -0.10
C ILE A 17 -21.29 -8.59 -1.41
N LEU A 18 -21.35 -9.53 -2.36
CA LEU A 18 -20.51 -9.50 -3.56
C LEU A 18 -20.84 -8.32 -4.45
N GLY A 19 -22.13 -7.98 -4.62
CA GLY A 19 -22.56 -6.81 -5.39
C GLY A 19 -21.96 -5.51 -4.87
N LYS A 20 -21.89 -5.34 -3.54
CA LYS A 20 -21.26 -4.17 -2.92
C LYS A 20 -19.75 -4.14 -3.15
N ILE A 21 -19.10 -5.30 -3.09
CA ILE A 21 -17.66 -5.42 -3.37
C ILE A 21 -17.39 -5.05 -4.84
N TYR A 22 -18.15 -5.62 -5.78
CA TYR A 22 -18.00 -5.32 -7.21
C TYR A 22 -18.23 -3.84 -7.52
N GLN A 23 -19.24 -3.21 -6.91
CA GLN A 23 -19.50 -1.78 -7.09
C GLN A 23 -18.35 -0.92 -6.58
N ARG A 24 -17.76 -1.26 -5.42
CA ARG A 24 -16.56 -0.56 -4.91
C ARG A 24 -15.36 -0.72 -5.82
N MET A 25 -15.11 -1.94 -6.31
CA MET A 25 -14.01 -2.22 -7.24
C MET A 25 -14.20 -1.48 -8.56
N TYR A 26 -15.43 -1.45 -9.09
CA TYR A 26 -15.77 -0.70 -10.29
C TYR A 26 -15.49 0.78 -10.11
N ASN A 27 -16.02 1.40 -9.05
CA ASN A 27 -15.80 2.81 -8.75
C ASN A 27 -14.30 3.12 -8.58
N LEU A 28 -13.56 2.29 -7.84
CA LEU A 28 -12.11 2.47 -7.69
C LEU A 28 -11.42 2.43 -9.05
N THR A 29 -11.74 1.44 -9.88
CA THR A 29 -11.15 1.26 -11.20
C THR A 29 -11.52 2.38 -12.17
N GLU A 30 -12.74 2.93 -12.07
CA GLU A 30 -13.18 4.06 -12.88
C GLU A 30 -12.35 5.31 -12.57
N HIS A 31 -12.13 5.60 -11.29
CA HIS A 31 -11.43 6.81 -10.85
C HIS A 31 -9.91 6.68 -10.94
N THR A 32 -9.35 5.50 -10.65
CA THR A 32 -7.90 5.28 -10.61
C THR A 32 -7.36 4.58 -11.86
N GLY A 33 -8.23 4.11 -12.76
CA GLY A 33 -7.85 3.31 -13.92
C GLY A 33 -6.83 4.01 -14.83
N TYR A 34 -6.93 5.33 -14.98
CA TYR A 34 -5.95 6.11 -15.73
C TYR A 34 -4.53 5.98 -15.15
N TYR A 35 -4.40 6.07 -13.82
CA TYR A 35 -3.13 6.02 -13.13
C TYR A 35 -2.60 4.58 -13.01
N SER A 36 -3.49 3.63 -12.67
CA SER A 36 -3.10 2.25 -12.39
C SER A 36 -2.78 1.43 -13.64
N ARG A 37 -3.33 1.76 -14.81
CA ARG A 37 -3.18 0.96 -16.05
C ARG A 37 -2.07 1.45 -16.98
N ARG A 38 -1.42 2.57 -16.66
CA ARG A 38 -0.35 3.12 -17.46
C ARG A 38 1.00 2.73 -16.88
N ASN A 39 1.94 2.47 -17.77
CA ASN A 39 3.34 2.39 -17.38
C ASN A 39 3.87 3.80 -17.20
N TRP A 40 4.41 4.05 -16.02
CA TRP A 40 5.05 5.31 -15.68
C TRP A 40 6.55 5.10 -15.68
N GLU A 41 7.24 5.79 -16.57
CA GLU A 41 8.69 5.87 -16.55
C GLU A 41 9.11 7.07 -15.71
N PHE A 42 9.74 6.82 -14.57
CA PHE A 42 10.27 7.85 -13.70
C PHE A 42 11.77 7.99 -13.97
N LYS A 43 12.15 9.02 -14.72
CA LYS A 43 13.56 9.32 -14.99
C LYS A 43 14.20 9.96 -13.76
N ASN A 44 15.32 9.41 -13.32
CA ASN A 44 16.06 9.89 -12.16
C ASN A 44 17.57 10.09 -12.45
N ASP A 45 17.93 10.22 -13.72
CA ASP A 45 19.33 10.29 -14.19
C ASP A 45 20.16 11.34 -13.44
N ASN A 46 19.60 12.53 -13.22
CA ASN A 46 20.29 13.61 -12.49
C ASN A 46 20.59 13.25 -11.03
N VAL A 47 19.68 12.53 -10.35
CA VAL A 47 19.87 12.09 -8.97
C VAL A 47 20.95 11.02 -8.91
N MET A 48 20.95 10.10 -9.88
CA MET A 48 21.95 9.05 -9.97
C MET A 48 23.34 9.61 -10.28
N ASN A 49 23.43 10.57 -11.20
CA ASN A 49 24.69 11.25 -11.55
C ASN A 49 25.22 12.03 -10.34
N LEU A 50 24.36 12.83 -9.68
CA LEU A 50 24.74 13.54 -8.47
C LEU A 50 25.27 12.59 -7.40
N TRP A 51 24.60 11.47 -7.16
CA TRP A 51 25.08 10.46 -6.22
C TRP A 51 26.45 9.91 -6.62
N GLN A 52 26.72 9.69 -7.90
CA GLN A 52 28.03 9.20 -8.35
C GLN A 52 29.14 10.23 -8.10
N ASP A 53 28.85 11.52 -8.32
CA ASP A 53 29.81 12.62 -8.19
C ASP A 53 30.17 12.96 -6.72
N LEU A 54 29.35 12.56 -5.75
CA LEU A 54 29.62 12.82 -4.33
C LEU A 54 30.82 12.03 -3.78
N THR A 55 31.59 12.71 -2.93
CA THR A 55 32.66 12.10 -2.14
C THR A 55 32.10 11.07 -1.15
N PRO A 56 32.89 10.09 -0.68
CA PRO A 56 32.46 9.17 0.37
C PRO A 56 31.99 9.87 1.66
N GLU A 57 32.59 11.01 1.98
CA GLU A 57 32.23 11.85 3.13
C GLU A 57 30.85 12.48 2.94
N ASP A 58 30.60 13.08 1.77
CA ASP A 58 29.31 13.71 1.47
C ASP A 58 28.18 12.69 1.34
N LYS A 59 28.46 11.50 0.80
CA LYS A 59 27.48 10.39 0.75
C LYS A 59 27.02 9.95 2.13
N LYS A 60 27.92 9.97 3.13
CA LYS A 60 27.58 9.67 4.52
C LYS A 60 26.79 10.79 5.17
N LEU A 61 27.15 12.04 4.86
CA LEU A 61 26.47 13.21 5.42
C LEU A 61 25.07 13.39 4.84
N PHE A 62 24.90 13.12 3.54
CA PHE A 62 23.66 13.28 2.79
C PHE A 62 23.23 11.94 2.18
N HIS A 63 22.73 11.04 3.02
CA HIS A 63 22.30 9.72 2.57
C HIS A 63 20.91 9.76 1.92
N PHE A 64 20.86 9.81 0.59
CA PHE A 64 19.62 9.79 -0.20
C PHE A 64 19.56 8.65 -1.24
N ASP A 65 20.52 7.73 -1.20
CA ASP A 65 20.40 6.47 -1.91
C ASP A 65 19.32 5.61 -1.23
N LEU A 66 18.42 5.05 -2.02
CA LEU A 66 17.33 4.21 -1.51
C LEU A 66 17.60 2.72 -1.75
N ARG A 67 18.72 2.37 -2.39
CA ARG A 67 19.05 0.98 -2.76
C ARG A 67 19.39 0.10 -1.56
N ASP A 68 19.82 0.70 -0.47
CA ASP A 68 20.17 0.06 0.79
C ASP A 68 19.02 0.12 1.83
N VAL A 69 17.90 0.75 1.49
CA VAL A 69 16.71 0.80 2.35
C VAL A 69 15.96 -0.54 2.31
N ASP A 70 15.73 -1.14 3.48
CA ASP A 70 14.78 -2.24 3.59
C ASP A 70 13.35 -1.71 3.44
N ILE A 71 12.82 -1.84 2.21
CA ILE A 71 11.48 -1.41 1.86
C ILE A 71 10.42 -2.08 2.75
N LYS A 72 10.62 -3.34 3.17
CA LYS A 72 9.65 -4.05 4.00
C LYS A 72 9.59 -3.46 5.39
N GLU A 73 10.74 -3.23 6.00
CA GLU A 73 10.82 -2.58 7.31
C GLU A 73 10.22 -1.17 7.25
N HIS A 74 10.58 -0.39 6.23
CA HIS A 74 10.09 0.97 6.05
C HIS A 74 8.55 1.02 5.93
N LEU A 75 7.96 0.12 5.13
CA LEU A 75 6.50 0.01 5.00
C LEU A 75 5.84 -0.46 6.29
N LEU A 76 6.50 -1.35 7.05
CA LEU A 76 5.99 -1.82 8.34
C LEU A 76 5.93 -0.67 9.34
N VAL A 77 7.02 0.07 9.51
CA VAL A 77 7.08 1.25 10.38
C VAL A 77 6.04 2.29 9.95
N GLY A 78 5.91 2.55 8.65
CA GLY A 78 4.88 3.45 8.11
C GLY A 78 3.46 2.99 8.46
N LYS A 79 3.16 1.69 8.30
CA LYS A 79 1.87 1.11 8.71
C LYS A 79 1.61 1.29 10.20
N LEU A 80 2.62 1.11 11.05
CA LEU A 80 2.49 1.36 12.49
C LEU A 80 2.19 2.82 12.79
N GLY A 81 2.89 3.74 12.13
CA GLY A 81 2.66 5.18 12.22
C GLY A 81 1.22 5.56 11.86
N ILE A 82 0.68 5.02 10.76
CA ILE A 82 -0.72 5.26 10.36
C ILE A 82 -1.68 4.78 11.45
N ARG A 83 -1.50 3.55 11.96
CA ARG A 83 -2.38 2.98 12.99
C ARG A 83 -2.37 3.81 14.27
N TYR A 84 -1.19 4.23 14.71
CA TYR A 84 -1.05 4.98 15.95
C TYR A 84 -1.52 6.45 15.80
N TYR A 85 -1.00 7.17 14.80
CA TYR A 85 -1.23 8.61 14.68
C TYR A 85 -2.53 8.97 13.99
N TYR A 86 -2.90 8.26 12.92
CA TYR A 86 -4.10 8.58 12.14
C TYR A 86 -5.33 7.85 12.65
N LEU A 87 -5.22 6.54 12.91
CA LEU A 87 -6.34 5.72 13.37
C LEU A 87 -6.52 5.70 14.90
N LYS A 88 -5.56 6.25 15.66
CA LYS A 88 -5.59 6.32 17.13
C LYS A 88 -5.74 4.96 17.82
N GLU A 89 -5.15 3.91 17.24
CA GLU A 89 -5.13 2.58 17.85
C GLU A 89 -4.07 2.49 18.97
N GLU A 90 -4.40 1.78 20.06
CA GLU A 90 -3.46 1.53 21.17
C GLU A 90 -2.32 0.59 20.75
N MET A 91 -1.08 0.92 21.13
CA MET A 91 0.12 0.19 20.70
C MET A 91 0.17 -1.27 21.17
N GLU A 92 -0.51 -1.61 22.27
CA GLU A 92 -0.58 -2.99 22.79
C GLU A 92 -1.32 -3.94 21.83
N ASN A 93 -2.21 -3.42 20.99
CA ASN A 93 -2.94 -4.18 19.97
C ASN A 93 -2.16 -4.32 18.65
N ILE A 94 -0.97 -3.73 18.55
CA ILE A 94 -0.17 -3.75 17.32
C ILE A 94 0.41 -5.15 17.03
N PRO A 95 1.10 -5.83 17.96
CA PRO A 95 1.65 -7.16 17.71
C PRO A 95 0.56 -8.21 17.44
N ALA A 96 -0.57 -8.13 18.17
CA ALA A 96 -1.71 -9.03 18.00
C ALA A 96 -2.36 -8.90 16.60
N ALA A 97 -2.45 -7.67 16.07
CA ALA A 97 -3.01 -7.41 14.74
C ALA A 97 -2.07 -7.77 13.58
N ILE A 98 -0.75 -7.78 13.79
CA ILE A 98 0.22 -8.29 12.80
C ILE A 98 0.06 -9.81 12.67
N LYS A 99 -0.06 -10.52 13.80
CA LYS A 99 -0.22 -11.98 13.84
C LYS A 99 -1.55 -12.48 13.25
N LYS A 100 -2.60 -11.65 13.26
CA LYS A 100 -3.91 -11.98 12.69
C LYS A 100 -3.98 -11.84 11.15
N ASN A 101 -3.02 -11.12 10.54
CA ASN A 101 -2.98 -10.84 9.10
C ASN A 101 -1.83 -11.55 8.37
N THR A 102 -1.18 -12.52 9.02
CA THR A 102 -0.22 -13.45 8.43
C THR A 102 -0.84 -14.84 8.44
#